data_AF-A0A2A4VZ56-F1
#
_entry.id   AF-A0A2A4VZ56-F1
#
_cell.length_a   1.000
_cell.length_b   1.000
_cell.length_c   1.000
_cell.angle_alpha   90.00
_cell.angle_beta   90.00
_cell.angle_gamma   90.00
#
_symmetry.space_group_name_H-M   'P 1'
#
loop_
_entity.id
_entity.type
_entity.pdbx_description
1 polymer ?
#
loop_
_entity_poly.entity_id
_entity_poly.type
_entity_poly.pdbx_seq_one_letter_code
_entity_poly.pdbx_strand_id
1 'polypeptide(L)'
;MNLNPFLLLCLTFTVFGCVSTPKQYLTQAPIEIKAEQLNQYWQVSQQSSHFNINANFKTTSEKGEIQIRYLIDSNGNVFEPKIIKSIPVGVFDKAGLKAFAKMHFVKAINNPDAIPVYYTMTINFG
;
A
#
# COMPACT_ATOMS: atom_id res chain seq x y z
N MET A 1 -51.80 11.57 -35.46
CA MET A 1 -51.30 11.19 -34.12
C MET A 1 -51.22 9.66 -34.15
N ASN A 2 -50.09 8.99 -34.04
CA ASN A 2 -48.90 9.28 -33.23
C ASN A 2 -47.64 8.65 -33.86
N LEU A 3 -46.54 9.41 -33.84
CA LEU A 3 -45.19 8.85 -33.81
C LEU A 3 -45.12 7.86 -32.64
N ASN A 4 -44.39 6.74 -32.79
CA ASN A 4 -43.91 5.97 -31.64
C ASN A 4 -42.47 6.41 -31.32
N PRO A 5 -42.28 7.32 -30.34
CA PRO A 5 -41.01 7.97 -30.05
C PRO A 5 -40.57 7.54 -28.65
N PHE A 6 -40.44 6.24 -28.42
CA PHE A 6 -39.79 5.72 -27.21
C PHE A 6 -38.65 4.83 -27.67
N LEU A 7 -37.51 5.49 -27.91
CA LEU A 7 -36.36 5.38 -27.02
C LEU A 7 -35.77 3.98 -27.16
N LEU A 8 -34.82 3.75 -28.07
CA LEU A 8 -33.43 4.21 -27.85
C LEU A 8 -32.96 3.84 -26.42
N LEU A 9 -33.27 2.63 -25.97
CA LEU A 9 -32.91 2.15 -24.64
C LEU A 9 -31.65 1.29 -24.72
N CYS A 10 -30.54 1.99 -24.50
CA CYS A 10 -29.34 1.51 -23.82
C CYS A 10 -28.78 0.17 -24.33
N LEU A 11 -27.93 0.28 -25.35
CA LEU A 11 -26.78 -0.59 -25.52
C LEU A 11 -25.91 -0.48 -24.25
N THR A 12 -26.31 -1.22 -23.21
CA THR A 12 -25.58 -1.30 -21.94
C THR A 12 -24.32 -2.10 -22.21
N PHE A 13 -23.27 -1.40 -22.66
CA PHE A 13 -21.89 -1.85 -22.48
C PHE A 13 -21.63 -1.91 -20.97
N THR A 14 -22.12 -2.95 -20.32
CA THR A 14 -21.63 -3.37 -19.01
C THR A 14 -20.26 -3.98 -19.26
N VAL A 15 -19.26 -3.11 -19.42
CA VAL A 15 -17.87 -3.54 -19.32
C VAL A 15 -17.68 -3.91 -17.86
N PHE A 16 -17.89 -5.19 -17.55
CA PHE A 16 -17.36 -5.81 -16.35
C PHE A 16 -15.84 -5.73 -16.47
N GLY A 17 -15.28 -4.59 -16.08
CA GLY A 17 -13.85 -4.41 -15.94
C GLY A 17 -13.38 -5.36 -14.85
N CYS A 18 -12.85 -6.50 -15.24
CA CYS A 18 -12.10 -7.36 -14.34
C CYS A 18 -10.90 -6.53 -13.86
N VAL A 19 -10.96 -6.06 -12.62
CA VAL A 19 -9.81 -5.42 -11.97
C VAL A 19 -8.74 -6.51 -11.86
N SER A 20 -7.76 -6.46 -12.77
CA SER A 20 -6.60 -7.34 -12.70
C SER A 20 -5.82 -7.00 -11.44
N THR A 21 -5.59 -7.98 -10.58
CA THR A 21 -4.60 -7.84 -9.50
C THR A 21 -3.24 -7.56 -10.15
N PRO A 22 -2.51 -6.51 -9.72
CA PRO A 22 -1.20 -6.22 -10.26
C PRO A 22 -0.29 -7.44 -10.07
N LYS A 23 0.39 -7.86 -11.13
CA LYS A 23 1.42 -8.90 -11.06
C LYS A 23 2.71 -8.26 -10.58
N GLN A 24 3.42 -8.95 -9.70
CA GLN A 24 4.72 -8.53 -9.20
C GLN A 24 5.72 -8.37 -10.35
N TYR A 25 6.41 -7.23 -10.40
CA TYR A 25 7.46 -6.95 -11.39
C TYR A 25 8.80 -6.73 -10.70
N LEU A 26 9.81 -7.52 -11.05
CA LEU A 26 11.13 -7.46 -10.45
C LEU A 26 12.19 -7.31 -11.55
N THR A 27 13.00 -6.25 -11.49
CA THR A 27 14.18 -6.09 -12.35
C THR A 27 15.31 -7.04 -11.95
N GLN A 28 15.35 -7.45 -10.69
CA GLN A 28 16.32 -8.37 -10.11
C GLN A 28 15.76 -9.02 -8.84
N ALA A 29 16.52 -9.94 -8.22
CA ALA A 29 16.16 -10.51 -6.93
C ALA A 29 16.04 -9.42 -5.85
N PRO A 30 14.99 -9.43 -5.00
CA PRO A 30 14.85 -8.45 -3.94
C PRO A 30 15.93 -8.58 -2.88
N ILE A 31 16.39 -7.44 -2.36
CA ILE A 31 17.33 -7.39 -1.24
C ILE A 31 16.62 -6.99 0.06
N GLU A 32 17.05 -7.52 1.19
CA GLU A 32 16.57 -7.07 2.51
C GLU A 32 17.32 -5.78 2.90
N ILE A 33 16.58 -4.75 3.33
CA ILE A 33 17.16 -3.47 3.72
C ILE A 33 16.75 -3.06 5.14
N LYS A 34 17.57 -2.24 5.79
CA LYS A 34 17.24 -1.61 7.08
C LYS A 34 16.45 -0.31 6.89
N ALA A 35 15.82 0.17 7.96
CA ALA A 35 15.00 1.40 7.93
C ALA A 35 15.78 2.63 7.47
N GLU A 36 17.05 2.73 7.85
CA GLU A 36 17.92 3.87 7.48
C GLU A 36 18.23 3.89 5.98
N GLN A 37 18.08 2.74 5.31
CA GLN A 37 18.39 2.57 3.90
C GLN A 37 17.18 2.77 2.99
N LEU A 38 15.94 2.80 3.53
CA LEU A 38 14.72 2.89 2.72
C LEU A 38 14.79 4.03 1.71
N ASN A 39 15.13 5.24 2.16
CA ASN A 39 15.17 6.43 1.31
C ASN A 39 16.28 6.41 0.24
N GLN A 40 17.23 5.48 0.32
CA GLN A 40 18.22 5.24 -0.75
C GLN A 40 17.58 4.49 -1.93
N TYR A 41 16.53 3.70 -1.67
CA TYR A 41 15.85 2.85 -2.66
C TYR A 41 14.48 3.37 -3.08
N TRP A 42 13.65 3.71 -2.10
CA TRP A 42 12.24 4.05 -2.27
C TRP A 42 11.85 5.20 -1.35
N GLN A 43 11.01 6.10 -1.84
CA GLN A 43 10.47 7.22 -1.08
C GLN A 43 8.95 7.09 -1.02
N VAL A 44 8.37 7.42 0.14
CA VAL A 44 6.91 7.51 0.28
C VAL A 44 6.41 8.64 -0.62
N SER A 45 5.46 8.34 -1.51
CA SER A 45 4.88 9.29 -2.45
C SER A 45 4.25 10.48 -1.72
N GLN A 46 4.24 11.65 -2.36
CA GLN A 46 3.51 12.82 -1.87
C GLN A 46 1.99 12.58 -1.85
N GLN A 47 1.46 11.67 -2.66
CA GLN A 47 0.04 11.26 -2.55
C GLN A 47 -0.26 10.57 -1.22
N SER A 48 0.76 9.93 -0.62
CA SER A 48 0.72 9.39 0.74
C SER A 48 1.16 10.39 1.82
N SER A 49 1.67 11.58 1.49
CA SER A 49 2.13 12.57 2.50
C SER A 49 0.99 13.31 3.21
N HIS A 50 -0.23 13.29 2.66
CA HIS A 50 -1.44 13.64 3.41
C HIS A 50 -1.79 12.59 4.47
N PHE A 51 -1.15 11.42 4.43
CA PHE A 51 -1.33 10.36 5.40
C PHE A 51 -0.38 10.58 6.58
N ASN A 52 -0.83 11.39 7.53
CA ASN A 52 -0.28 11.33 8.88
C ASN A 52 -0.43 9.88 9.39
N ILE A 53 0.69 9.15 9.49
CA ILE A 53 0.74 7.88 10.25
C ILE A 53 0.57 8.16 11.76
N ASN A 54 0.52 9.45 12.15
CA ASN A 54 -0.37 9.92 13.21
C ASN A 54 -1.84 9.76 12.78
N ALA A 55 -2.20 8.54 12.39
CA ALA A 55 -3.59 8.16 12.34
C ALA A 55 -4.06 8.38 13.77
N ASN A 56 -4.98 9.31 13.94
CA ASN A 56 -5.78 9.45 15.16
C ASN A 56 -6.59 8.17 15.30
N PHE A 57 -5.91 7.06 15.58
CA PHE A 57 -6.49 5.83 16.07
C PHE A 57 -7.20 6.28 17.33
N LYS A 58 -8.54 6.23 17.29
CA LYS A 58 -9.43 6.57 18.40
C LYS A 58 -8.72 6.15 19.68
N THR A 59 -8.28 7.15 20.45
CA THR A 59 -7.28 7.03 21.51
C THR A 59 -7.68 5.93 22.49
N THR A 60 -7.31 4.70 22.18
CA THR A 60 -7.24 3.63 23.16
C THR A 60 -6.14 4.08 24.10
N SER A 61 -6.40 4.13 25.40
CA SER A 61 -5.36 4.41 26.41
C SER A 61 -4.20 3.39 26.38
N GLU A 62 -4.31 2.38 25.53
CA GLU A 62 -3.38 1.30 25.32
C GLU A 62 -2.33 1.70 24.26
N LYS A 63 -1.07 1.60 24.64
CA LYS A 63 0.09 1.78 23.75
C LYS A 63 0.41 0.45 23.08
N GLY A 64 1.02 0.52 21.90
CA GLY A 64 1.43 -0.67 21.20
C GLY A 64 2.34 -0.43 20.02
N GLU A 65 2.72 -1.54 19.39
CA GLU A 65 3.62 -1.58 18.26
C GLU A 65 3.22 -2.74 17.36
N ILE A 66 3.24 -2.52 16.05
CA ILE A 66 3.28 -3.61 15.08
C ILE A 66 4.48 -3.45 14.15
N GLN A 67 4.97 -4.57 13.63
CA GLN A 67 5.95 -4.60 12.54
C GLN A 67 5.37 -5.32 11.34
N ILE A 68 5.42 -4.67 10.18
CA ILE A 68 4.92 -5.20 8.91
C ILE A 68 6.11 -5.40 7.98
N ARG A 69 6.36 -6.64 7.56
CA ARG A 69 7.30 -6.97 6.49
C ARG A 69 6.57 -7.03 5.16
N TYR A 70 7.16 -6.44 4.12
CA TYR A 70 6.58 -6.43 2.78
C TYR A 70 7.66 -6.30 1.71
N LEU A 71 7.28 -6.63 0.47
CA LEU A 71 8.09 -6.39 -0.73
C LEU A 71 7.64 -5.09 -1.39
N ILE A 72 8.59 -4.24 -1.76
CA ILE A 72 8.39 -3.17 -2.74
C ILE A 72 8.97 -3.69 -4.06
N ASP A 73 8.11 -3.89 -5.05
CA ASP A 73 8.51 -4.35 -6.38
C ASP A 73 9.15 -3.21 -7.20
N SER A 74 9.68 -3.53 -8.38
CA SER A 74 10.38 -2.56 -9.23
C SER A 74 9.47 -1.48 -9.85
N ASN A 75 8.15 -1.57 -9.66
CA ASN A 75 7.19 -0.52 -10.01
C ASN A 75 6.77 0.33 -8.80
N GLY A 76 7.30 0.05 -7.61
CA GLY A 76 6.90 0.72 -6.36
C GLY A 76 5.60 0.18 -5.77
N ASN A 77 5.09 -0.94 -6.30
CA ASN A 77 3.93 -1.62 -5.74
C ASN A 77 4.34 -2.48 -4.55
N VAL A 78 3.44 -2.59 -3.59
CA VAL A 78 3.65 -3.37 -2.38
C VAL A 78 3.03 -4.76 -2.54
N PHE A 79 3.80 -5.79 -2.18
CA PHE A 79 3.34 -7.19 -2.18
C PHE A 79 3.55 -7.85 -0.81
N GLU A 80 2.67 -8.82 -0.53
CA GLU A 80 2.76 -9.74 0.61
C GLU A 80 2.99 -9.08 1.99
N PRO A 81 2.21 -8.05 2.38
CA PRO A 81 2.35 -7.48 3.71
C PRO A 81 2.01 -8.49 4.79
N LYS A 82 2.95 -8.71 5.70
CA LYS A 82 2.83 -9.67 6.80
C LYS A 82 3.20 -9.00 8.12
N ILE A 83 2.31 -9.10 9.09
CA ILE A 83 2.62 -8.72 10.47
C ILE A 83 3.58 -9.76 11.04
N ILE A 84 4.77 -9.31 11.44
CA ILE A 84 5.81 -10.16 12.04
C ILE A 84 5.96 -9.90 13.55
N LYS A 85 5.41 -8.79 14.06
CA LYS A 85 5.32 -8.45 15.48
C LYS A 85 4.04 -7.68 15.74
N SER A 86 3.36 -7.99 16.84
CA SER A 86 2.15 -7.29 17.28
C SER A 86 2.11 -7.25 18.81
N ILE A 87 2.08 -6.05 19.38
CA ILE A 87 2.04 -5.81 20.82
C ILE A 87 1.02 -4.70 21.11
N PRO A 88 -0.03 -4.97 21.90
CA PRO A 88 -0.53 -6.29 22.27
C PRO A 88 -1.01 -7.05 21.03
N VAL A 89 -0.93 -8.39 21.09
CA VAL A 89 -1.24 -9.26 19.95
C VAL A 89 -2.66 -9.01 19.43
N GLY A 90 -2.77 -8.69 18.14
CA GLY A 90 -4.05 -8.57 17.43
C GLY A 90 -4.81 -7.26 17.66
N VAL A 91 -4.41 -6.43 18.64
CA VAL A 91 -5.12 -5.19 18.99
C VAL A 91 -5.01 -4.15 17.87
N PHE A 92 -3.80 -4.00 17.32
CA PHE A 92 -3.49 -2.95 16.36
C PHE A 92 -3.38 -3.45 14.91
N ASP A 93 -3.45 -4.75 14.67
CA ASP A 93 -3.17 -5.41 13.39
C ASP A 93 -4.01 -4.86 12.24
N LYS A 94 -5.33 -4.87 12.39
CA LYS A 94 -6.27 -4.37 11.37
C LYS A 94 -6.07 -2.89 11.10
N ALA A 95 -5.85 -2.13 12.16
CA ALA A 95 -5.66 -0.69 12.13
C ALA A 95 -4.38 -0.33 11.37
N GLY A 96 -3.28 -0.99 11.69
CA GLY A 96 -1.99 -0.79 11.06
C GLY A 96 -1.93 -1.30 9.63
N LEU A 97 -2.54 -2.45 9.30
CA LEU A 97 -2.67 -2.89 7.90
C LEU A 97 -3.50 -1.92 7.05
N LYS A 98 -4.57 -1.33 7.61
CA LYS A 98 -5.38 -0.31 6.93
C LYS A 98 -4.60 0.98 6.71
N ALA A 99 -3.76 1.38 7.66
CA ALA A 99 -2.86 2.53 7.52
C ALA A 99 -1.80 2.25 6.44
N PHE A 100 -1.19 1.07 6.48
CA PHE A 100 -0.19 0.62 5.54
C PHE A 100 -0.70 0.55 4.09
N ALA A 101 -1.92 0.06 3.87
CA ALA A 101 -2.53 -0.08 2.54
C ALA A 101 -2.69 1.25 1.75
N LYS A 102 -2.43 2.38 2.38
CA LYS A 102 -2.49 3.72 1.78
C LYS A 102 -1.12 4.26 1.38
N MET A 103 -0.06 3.51 1.64
CA MET A 103 1.30 3.90 1.28
C MET A 103 1.55 3.60 -0.20
N HIS A 104 2.14 4.56 -0.88
CA HIS A 104 2.62 4.41 -2.25
C HIS A 104 4.10 4.78 -2.26
N PHE A 105 4.90 4.04 -3.03
CA PHE A 105 6.33 4.27 -3.12
C PHE A 105 6.70 4.78 -4.51
N VAL A 106 7.62 5.74 -4.55
CA VAL A 106 8.28 6.20 -5.77
C VAL A 106 9.76 5.89 -5.67
N LYS A 107 10.37 5.64 -6.82
CA LYS A 107 11.79 5.32 -6.93
C LYS A 107 12.64 6.48 -6.41
N ALA A 108 13.61 6.20 -5.54
CA ALA A 108 14.58 7.20 -5.12
C ALA A 108 15.55 7.52 -6.28
N ILE A 109 16.12 8.73 -6.27
CA ILE A 109 17.13 9.15 -7.26
C ILE A 109 18.35 8.20 -7.25
N ASN A 110 18.70 7.68 -6.07
CA ASN A 110 19.83 6.77 -5.87
C ASN A 110 19.53 5.30 -6.24
N ASN A 111 18.34 5.01 -6.76
CA ASN A 111 17.92 3.68 -7.19
C ASN A 111 17.47 3.68 -8.66
N PRO A 112 18.36 4.05 -9.61
CA PRO A 112 17.99 4.15 -11.02
C PRO A 112 17.44 2.83 -11.59
N ASP A 113 17.94 1.69 -11.11
CA ASP A 113 17.59 0.34 -11.55
C ASP A 113 16.29 -0.22 -10.94
N ALA A 114 15.62 0.58 -10.10
CA ALA A 114 14.39 0.20 -9.40
C ALA A 114 14.55 -1.14 -8.66
N ILE A 115 15.65 -1.28 -7.92
CA ILE A 115 15.98 -2.48 -7.15
C ILE A 115 14.81 -2.76 -6.19
N PRO A 116 14.16 -3.93 -6.31
CA PRO A 116 13.10 -4.31 -5.41
C PRO A 116 13.67 -4.66 -4.04
N VAL A 117 12.92 -4.38 -2.98
CA VAL A 117 13.42 -4.55 -1.60
C VAL A 117 12.39 -5.20 -0.70
N TYR A 118 12.86 -6.06 0.20
CA TYR A 118 12.13 -6.41 1.41
C TYR A 118 12.44 -5.37 2.49
N TYR A 119 11.38 -4.88 3.14
CA TYR A 119 11.49 -3.91 4.21
C TYR A 119 10.50 -4.23 5.33
N THR A 120 10.94 -3.96 6.56
CA THR A 120 10.12 -4.10 7.77
C THR A 120 9.84 -2.72 8.35
N MET A 121 8.59 -2.28 8.29
CA MET A 121 8.14 -1.03 8.88
C MET A 121 7.61 -1.26 10.30
N THR A 122 8.00 -0.39 11.23
CA THR A 122 7.44 -0.35 12.57
C THR A 122 6.39 0.77 12.66
N ILE A 123 5.20 0.45 13.17
CA ILE A 123 4.16 1.44 13.50
C ILE A 123 3.93 1.41 15.00
N ASN A 124 4.11 2.56 15.65
CA ASN A 124 3.83 2.74 17.07
C ASN A 124 2.45 3.37 17.29
N PHE A 125 1.77 2.94 18.34
CA PHE A 125 0.46 3.42 18.79
C PHE A 125 0.61 3.95 20.21
N GLY A 126 0.09 5.14 20.51
CA GLY A 126 0.15 5.72 21.85
C GLY A 126 -0.50 7.08 21.99
#